data_AF-A0AA42DQ78-F1
#
_entry.id   AF-A0AA42DQ78-F1
#
_cell.length_a   1.000
_cell.length_b   1.000
_cell.length_c   1.000
_cell.angle_alpha   90.00
_cell.angle_beta   90.00
_cell.angle_gamma   90.00
#
_symmetry.space_group_name_H-M   'P 1'
#
loop_
_entity.id
_entity.type
_entity.pdbx_description
1 polymer ?
#
loop_
_entity_poly.entity_id
_entity_poly.type
_entity_poly.pdbx_seq_one_letter_code
_entity_poly.pdbx_strand_id
1 'polypeptide(L)'
;MIEKEKEVQGKYTFNFKWVVFIPIMLLLGVVPLMVRLVKTDIPAEYILYITGNNIDFFTQFKAQAIVALVIVMGVILFLTWKKEYVKKDKISYIYYGMSALFIMMTLLSGFLSSYREVTTWGLPNHAEGMVILVCYIVMMLYTYYCVKEKKDYKFILIPLAFLVVCTTVLGFFQYIGKDLFMTELGNKIIIPEHYAEDRGILTGLYESKRIYGTMFHYNYVGSFAAMMVPLFLTLTCLMKGYKSKLAFGFLSLCSLFLLFGSTSRAGLIGFACSIVVFIILFGRSFMKHWKGLVIAVVIGMISVIGLDMVTHGSIFSRVPALVADIKEMFQSAPQDFGYKSNLPIQDIIQKDGRITFKLKDKSLTVSMTEDGPKFEDEVGNEIVYIYMDLGQGARYFTQEQKFEDMIFHVRQVQDQYYLILAYQNTKVLTLGMSDEGIQIVDDYTYEPKELVEPPAIGFKGKERMGSARGYIWSRSLPLLKDTLFLGFGPDTYAFEFPQDDILGKWYAYDTPNMVVDKPHNLYLQIAINEGVIALIAFLVLVGTYIVHAIQLYGFKKGYSVIEILGSAVLLAIIGYLGAGMFNDSVVPVAPIFWILLGTGMATNFIVAKEQKGARAKMSHATINMKTRKHV
;
A
#
# COMPACT_ATOMS: atom_id res chain seq x y z
N MET A 1 49.09 -32.85 25.85
CA MET A 1 48.68 -32.26 24.55
C MET A 1 47.17 -32.07 24.47
N ILE A 2 46.35 -33.07 24.82
CA ILE A 2 44.87 -33.02 24.76
C ILE A 2 44.24 -31.92 25.64
N GLU A 3 44.84 -31.59 26.80
CA GLU A 3 44.35 -30.48 27.65
C GLU A 3 44.69 -29.10 27.06
N LYS A 4 45.84 -28.94 26.42
CA LYS A 4 46.22 -27.69 25.72
C LYS A 4 45.38 -27.48 24.46
N GLU A 5 44.97 -28.54 23.75
CA GLU A 5 44.02 -28.43 22.63
C GLU A 5 42.62 -27.99 23.07
N LYS A 6 42.12 -28.48 24.22
CA LYS A 6 40.85 -27.98 24.81
C LYS A 6 40.95 -26.53 25.28
N GLU A 7 42.12 -26.12 25.80
CA GLU A 7 42.36 -24.75 26.26
C GLU A 7 42.49 -23.74 25.09
N VAL A 8 43.00 -24.19 23.93
CA VAL A 8 43.09 -23.36 22.71
C VAL A 8 41.75 -23.32 21.96
N GLN A 9 40.99 -24.41 21.89
CA GLN A 9 39.63 -24.40 21.32
C GLN A 9 38.63 -23.55 22.13
N GLY A 10 38.86 -23.37 23.44
CA GLY A 10 38.03 -22.50 24.30
C GLY A 10 38.30 -21.00 24.16
N LYS A 11 39.45 -20.59 23.59
CA LYS A 11 39.89 -19.18 23.58
C LYS A 11 39.32 -18.33 22.44
N TYR A 12 38.87 -18.95 21.34
CA TYR A 12 38.31 -18.24 20.19
C TYR A 12 37.08 -18.95 19.62
N THR A 13 36.01 -19.05 20.41
CA THR A 13 34.69 -19.30 19.82
C THR A 13 34.24 -18.03 19.09
N PHE A 14 34.59 -17.89 17.81
CA PHE A 14 34.05 -16.82 16.98
C PHE A 14 32.52 -16.93 16.95
N ASN A 15 31.85 -15.95 17.55
CA ASN A 15 30.39 -15.94 17.66
C ASN A 15 29.78 -15.39 16.36
N PHE A 16 29.63 -16.25 15.35
CA PHE A 16 28.98 -15.91 14.08
C PHE A 16 27.45 -15.77 14.18
N LYS A 17 26.85 -15.72 15.38
CA LYS A 17 25.38 -15.57 15.53
C LYS A 17 24.82 -14.29 14.92
N TRP A 18 25.63 -13.26 14.70
CA TRP A 18 25.16 -12.03 14.06
C TRP A 18 25.05 -12.18 12.53
N VAL A 19 25.78 -13.13 11.92
CA VAL A 19 25.80 -13.35 10.47
C VAL A 19 24.41 -13.75 9.96
N VAL A 20 23.67 -14.56 10.72
CA VAL A 20 22.31 -14.96 10.34
C VAL A 20 21.33 -13.79 10.28
N PHE A 21 21.66 -12.64 10.89
CA PHE A 21 20.83 -11.44 10.83
C PHE A 21 21.23 -10.48 9.69
N ILE A 22 22.33 -10.71 8.96
CA ILE A 22 22.75 -9.82 7.86
C ILE A 22 21.63 -9.61 6.84
N PRO A 23 20.96 -10.65 6.32
CA PRO A 23 19.87 -10.44 5.35
C PRO A 23 18.74 -9.59 5.94
N ILE A 24 18.36 -9.83 7.20
CA ILE A 24 17.33 -9.05 7.90
C ILE A 24 17.74 -7.58 8.02
N MET A 25 19.00 -7.32 8.37
CA MET A 25 19.51 -5.94 8.49
C MET A 25 19.49 -5.21 7.14
N LEU A 26 19.85 -5.89 6.05
CA LEU A 26 19.82 -5.31 4.70
C LEU A 26 18.38 -5.05 4.23
N LEU A 27 17.46 -6.00 4.46
CA LEU A 27 16.04 -5.85 4.11
C LEU A 27 15.35 -4.71 4.88
N LEU A 28 15.76 -4.44 6.11
CA LEU A 28 15.19 -3.36 6.92
C LEU A 28 15.87 -2.01 6.70
N GLY A 29 17.20 -1.98 6.52
CA GLY A 29 17.97 -0.74 6.51
C GLY A 29 18.38 -0.24 5.13
N VAL A 30 18.55 -1.13 4.15
CA VAL A 30 19.17 -0.80 2.86
C VAL A 30 18.18 -0.94 1.70
N VAL A 31 17.47 -2.06 1.60
CA VAL A 31 16.52 -2.33 0.51
C VAL A 31 15.46 -1.22 0.37
N PRO A 32 14.82 -0.73 1.45
CA PRO A 32 13.82 0.31 1.32
C PRO A 32 14.39 1.65 0.82
N LEU A 33 15.71 1.88 0.95
CA LEU A 33 16.40 3.08 0.48
C LEU A 33 16.86 3.01 -0.97
N MET A 34 16.84 1.82 -1.60
CA MET A 34 17.28 1.68 -2.99
C MET A 34 16.34 2.43 -3.93
N VAL A 35 16.89 3.27 -4.80
CA VAL A 35 16.16 3.93 -5.89
C VAL A 35 17.04 3.83 -7.12
N ARG A 36 16.54 3.18 -8.17
CA ARG A 36 17.34 2.90 -9.37
C ARG A 36 16.45 2.69 -10.58
N LEU A 37 16.81 3.33 -11.70
CA LEU A 37 16.15 3.16 -12.99
C LEU A 37 16.22 1.70 -13.44
N VAL A 38 15.05 1.13 -13.69
CA VAL A 38 14.86 -0.14 -14.37
C VAL A 38 13.88 0.10 -15.51
N LYS A 39 14.27 -0.30 -16.72
CA LYS A 39 13.36 -0.35 -17.87
C LYS A 39 12.76 -1.75 -17.95
N THR A 40 11.44 -1.87 -17.85
CA THR A 40 10.70 -3.14 -17.92
C THR A 40 9.69 -3.08 -19.04
N ASP A 41 9.61 -4.15 -19.83
CA ASP A 41 8.58 -4.25 -20.86
C ASP A 41 7.19 -4.25 -20.20
N ILE A 42 6.28 -3.47 -20.76
CA ILE A 42 4.86 -3.52 -20.38
C ILE A 42 4.26 -4.74 -21.08
N PRO A 43 3.69 -5.71 -20.33
CA PRO A 43 2.98 -6.83 -20.95
C PRO A 43 1.88 -6.32 -21.88
N ALA A 44 1.69 -6.95 -23.04
CA ALA A 44 0.73 -6.50 -24.06
C ALA A 44 -0.68 -6.26 -23.49
N GLU A 45 -1.09 -7.10 -22.54
CA GLU A 45 -2.38 -7.05 -21.83
C GLU A 45 -2.55 -5.79 -20.97
N TYR A 46 -1.44 -5.15 -20.54
CA TYR A 46 -1.44 -3.95 -19.70
C TYR A 46 -1.19 -2.66 -20.50
N ILE A 47 -0.80 -2.76 -21.78
CA ILE A 47 -0.65 -1.59 -22.67
C ILE A 47 -1.98 -0.82 -22.78
N LEU A 48 -3.12 -1.52 -22.71
CA LEU A 48 -4.46 -0.95 -22.75
C LEU A 48 -4.81 -0.07 -21.53
N TYR A 49 -4.04 -0.20 -20.45
CA TYR A 49 -4.33 0.44 -19.16
C TYR A 49 -3.20 1.37 -18.70
N ILE A 50 -2.19 1.65 -19.55
CA ILE A 50 -1.11 2.59 -19.26
C ILE A 50 -1.12 3.78 -20.23
N THR A 51 -0.93 4.97 -19.67
CA THR A 51 -0.38 6.14 -20.36
C THR A 51 1.00 6.46 -19.78
N GLY A 52 2.08 5.86 -20.31
CA GLY A 52 3.43 6.06 -19.75
C GLY A 52 4.49 5.04 -20.16
N ASN A 53 5.76 5.47 -20.11
CA ASN A 53 6.93 4.69 -20.51
C ASN A 53 7.22 3.52 -19.55
N ASN A 54 7.88 2.49 -20.07
CA ASN A 54 8.45 1.27 -19.46
C ASN A 54 9.45 1.51 -18.29
N ILE A 55 9.32 2.57 -17.49
CA ILE A 55 10.35 3.06 -16.56
C ILE A 55 9.85 2.96 -15.11
N ASP A 56 10.58 2.22 -14.27
CA ASP A 56 10.41 2.18 -12.80
C ASP A 56 11.70 2.64 -12.10
N PHE A 57 11.55 3.29 -10.94
CA PHE A 57 12.68 3.69 -10.10
C PHE A 57 12.63 3.09 -8.69
N PHE A 58 11.47 2.63 -8.24
CA PHE A 58 11.19 2.49 -6.81
C PHE A 58 10.78 1.07 -6.38
N THR A 59 10.43 0.19 -7.31
CA THR A 59 9.84 -1.11 -6.98
C THR A 59 10.67 -2.29 -7.52
N GLN A 60 10.98 -2.29 -8.80
CA GLN A 60 11.57 -3.44 -9.50
C GLN A 60 12.95 -3.81 -8.95
N PHE A 61 13.84 -2.83 -8.78
CA PHE A 61 15.18 -3.08 -8.23
C PHE A 61 15.13 -3.57 -6.77
N LYS A 62 14.14 -3.12 -5.99
CA LYS A 62 13.93 -3.61 -4.62
C LYS A 62 13.41 -5.03 -4.61
N ALA A 63 12.47 -5.37 -5.49
CA ALA A 63 11.94 -6.72 -5.64
C ALA A 63 13.08 -7.71 -5.96
N GLN A 64 13.97 -7.37 -6.90
CA GLN A 64 15.16 -8.16 -7.21
C GLN A 64 16.09 -8.34 -5.99
N ALA A 65 16.35 -7.28 -5.24
CA ALA A 65 17.15 -7.34 -4.02
C ALA A 65 16.51 -8.23 -2.93
N ILE A 66 15.19 -8.19 -2.79
CA ILE A 66 14.43 -9.05 -1.86
C ILE A 66 14.61 -10.52 -2.24
N VAL A 67 14.40 -10.88 -3.50
CA VAL A 67 14.56 -12.27 -3.97
C VAL A 67 15.98 -12.76 -3.71
N ALA A 68 17.00 -11.99 -4.06
CA ALA A 68 18.39 -12.33 -3.80
C ALA A 68 18.67 -12.56 -2.30
N LEU A 69 18.17 -11.68 -1.42
CA LEU A 69 18.37 -11.81 0.03
C LEU A 69 17.60 -12.99 0.62
N VAL A 70 16.43 -13.34 0.08
CA VAL A 70 15.68 -14.53 0.49
C VAL A 70 16.39 -15.82 0.08
N ILE A 71 17.02 -15.87 -1.10
CA ILE A 71 17.88 -16.99 -1.50
C ILE A 71 19.05 -17.13 -0.51
N VAL A 72 19.71 -16.01 -0.15
CA VAL A 72 20.78 -16.00 0.86
C VAL A 72 20.26 -16.49 2.22
N MET A 73 19.06 -16.10 2.65
CA MET A 73 18.42 -16.63 3.86
C MET A 73 18.25 -18.15 3.78
N GLY A 74 17.84 -18.69 2.62
CA GLY A 74 17.72 -20.12 2.39
C GLY A 74 19.05 -20.86 2.54
N VAL A 75 20.14 -20.33 1.95
CA VAL A 75 21.49 -20.89 2.08
C VAL A 75 21.97 -20.85 3.54
N ILE A 76 21.82 -19.70 4.22
CA ILE A 76 22.18 -19.58 5.64
C ILE A 76 21.39 -20.58 6.47
N LEU A 77 20.08 -20.70 6.21
CA LEU A 77 19.22 -21.63 6.94
C LEU A 77 19.67 -23.07 6.72
N PHE A 78 19.97 -23.48 5.48
CA PHE A 78 20.49 -24.80 5.15
C PHE A 78 21.78 -25.12 5.91
N LEU A 79 22.72 -24.17 5.96
CA LEU A 79 24.02 -24.36 6.63
C LEU A 79 23.94 -24.29 8.16
N THR A 80 22.97 -23.57 8.71
CA THR A 80 22.89 -23.28 10.16
C THR A 80 21.66 -23.89 10.83
N TRP A 81 20.92 -24.75 10.13
CA TRP A 81 19.70 -25.36 10.62
C TRP A 81 19.94 -26.16 11.89
N LYS A 82 19.11 -25.89 12.91
CA LYS A 82 19.07 -26.67 14.15
C LYS A 82 17.63 -26.91 14.55
N LYS A 83 17.27 -28.19 14.67
CA LYS A 83 15.92 -28.64 15.06
C LYS A 83 15.45 -28.07 16.40
N GLU A 84 16.37 -27.76 17.32
CA GLU A 84 16.12 -27.16 18.63
C GLU A 84 15.67 -25.68 18.57
N TYR A 85 15.96 -24.98 17.47
CA TYR A 85 15.55 -23.58 17.30
C TYR A 85 14.14 -23.44 16.71
N VAL A 86 13.58 -24.53 16.17
CA VAL A 86 12.20 -24.57 15.70
C VAL A 86 11.27 -24.47 16.90
N LYS A 87 10.38 -23.48 16.86
CA LYS A 87 9.40 -23.20 17.92
C LYS A 87 8.21 -24.16 17.74
N LYS A 88 7.89 -24.93 18.78
CA LYS A 88 6.94 -26.07 18.72
C LYS A 88 5.87 -25.98 19.79
N ASP A 89 5.05 -24.94 19.73
CA ASP A 89 3.84 -24.85 20.55
C ASP A 89 2.59 -24.68 19.67
N LYS A 90 1.41 -24.78 20.29
CA LYS A 90 0.12 -24.70 19.59
C LYS A 90 0.00 -23.44 18.73
N ILE A 91 0.52 -22.31 19.20
CA ILE A 91 0.48 -21.04 18.47
C ILE A 91 1.46 -21.07 17.29
N SER A 92 2.67 -21.62 17.45
CA SER A 92 3.60 -21.81 16.32
C SER A 92 3.00 -22.65 15.20
N TYR A 93 2.27 -23.72 15.52
CA TYR A 93 1.63 -24.55 14.51
C TYR A 93 0.56 -23.80 13.70
N ILE A 94 -0.18 -22.88 14.32
CA ILE A 94 -1.11 -21.99 13.60
C ILE A 94 -0.32 -21.09 12.65
N TYR A 95 0.79 -20.49 13.09
CA TYR A 95 1.61 -19.64 12.22
C TYR A 95 2.13 -20.41 11.00
N TYR A 96 2.67 -21.61 11.19
CA TYR A 96 3.15 -22.43 10.08
C TYR A 96 2.00 -22.86 9.15
N GLY A 97 0.87 -23.31 9.70
CA GLY A 97 -0.28 -23.76 8.91
C GLY A 97 -0.89 -22.65 8.07
N MET A 98 -1.12 -21.46 8.66
CA MET A 98 -1.69 -20.33 7.93
C MET A 98 -0.71 -19.74 6.92
N SER A 99 0.59 -19.74 7.21
CA SER A 99 1.63 -19.34 6.24
C SER A 99 1.65 -20.28 5.03
N ALA A 100 1.55 -21.60 5.26
CA ALA A 100 1.51 -22.58 4.18
C ALA A 100 0.23 -22.46 3.35
N LEU A 101 -0.92 -22.26 4.00
CA LEU A 101 -2.20 -22.03 3.33
C LEU A 101 -2.15 -20.77 2.47
N PHE A 102 -1.62 -19.66 3.01
CA PHE A 102 -1.45 -18.41 2.26
C PHE A 102 -0.59 -18.62 1.02
N ILE A 103 0.62 -19.17 1.18
CA ILE A 103 1.51 -19.50 0.04
C ILE A 103 0.82 -20.39 -0.99
N MET A 104 0.12 -21.43 -0.54
CA MET A 104 -0.58 -22.35 -1.44
C MET A 104 -1.62 -21.61 -2.28
N MET A 105 -2.43 -20.74 -1.66
CA MET A 105 -3.44 -19.96 -2.38
C MET A 105 -2.81 -18.94 -3.33
N THR A 106 -1.75 -18.24 -2.91
CA THR A 106 -1.00 -17.31 -3.77
C THR A 106 -0.41 -18.03 -5.01
N LEU A 107 0.15 -19.23 -4.83
CA LEU A 107 0.71 -20.01 -5.95
C LEU A 107 -0.38 -20.56 -6.86
N LEU A 108 -1.46 -21.10 -6.29
CA LEU A 108 -2.58 -21.62 -7.09
C LEU A 108 -3.23 -20.51 -7.91
N SER A 109 -3.46 -19.33 -7.33
CA SER A 109 -4.04 -18.19 -8.05
C SER A 109 -3.09 -17.69 -9.13
N GLY A 110 -1.79 -17.60 -8.83
CA GLY A 110 -0.78 -17.22 -9.82
C GLY A 110 -0.67 -18.17 -11.01
N PHE A 111 -0.54 -19.48 -10.78
CA PHE A 111 -0.35 -20.47 -11.83
C PHE A 111 -1.59 -20.74 -12.69
N LEU A 112 -2.79 -20.58 -12.11
CA LEU A 112 -4.06 -20.79 -12.80
C LEU A 112 -4.61 -19.52 -13.46
N SER A 113 -3.99 -18.36 -13.22
CA SER A 113 -4.37 -17.10 -13.87
C SER A 113 -4.08 -17.09 -15.37
N SER A 114 -4.90 -16.33 -16.10
CA SER A 114 -4.68 -15.96 -17.50
C SER A 114 -3.44 -15.07 -17.68
N TYR A 115 -3.09 -14.26 -16.67
CA TYR A 115 -2.06 -13.21 -16.74
C TYR A 115 -0.70 -13.66 -16.17
N ARG A 116 -0.17 -14.80 -16.63
CA ARG A 116 0.95 -15.51 -15.96
C ARG A 116 2.22 -14.69 -15.74
N GLU A 117 2.57 -13.81 -16.67
CA GLU A 117 3.76 -12.97 -16.54
C GLU A 117 3.59 -11.96 -15.40
N VAL A 118 2.45 -11.27 -15.38
CA VAL A 118 2.08 -10.32 -14.33
C VAL A 118 1.94 -11.03 -12.98
N THR A 119 1.28 -12.18 -12.92
CA THR A 119 1.13 -12.90 -11.65
C THR A 119 2.45 -13.40 -11.08
N THR A 120 3.45 -13.65 -11.93
CA THR A 120 4.76 -14.11 -11.47
C THR A 120 5.56 -12.96 -10.85
N TRP A 121 5.65 -11.84 -11.55
CA TRP A 121 6.60 -10.76 -11.23
C TRP A 121 5.96 -9.48 -10.71
N GLY A 122 4.67 -9.29 -10.96
CA GLY A 122 3.92 -8.07 -10.71
C GLY A 122 4.02 -7.06 -11.86
N LEU A 123 3.11 -6.10 -11.84
CA LEU A 123 3.04 -5.01 -12.81
C LEU A 123 4.26 -4.06 -12.69
N PRO A 124 4.66 -3.41 -13.80
CA PRO A 124 5.58 -2.28 -13.76
C PRO A 124 5.09 -1.22 -12.74
N ASN A 125 5.98 -0.79 -11.83
CA ASN A 125 5.72 0.10 -10.69
C ASN A 125 5.09 -0.52 -9.41
N HIS A 126 4.77 -1.81 -9.41
CA HIS A 126 4.36 -2.54 -8.19
C HIS A 126 5.39 -3.62 -7.84
N ALA A 127 5.71 -4.48 -8.81
CA ALA A 127 6.60 -5.63 -8.66
C ALA A 127 6.17 -6.59 -7.53
N GLU A 128 4.86 -6.79 -7.33
CA GLU A 128 4.31 -7.57 -6.21
C GLU A 128 3.58 -8.85 -6.67
N GLY A 129 4.20 -9.59 -7.58
CA GLY A 129 3.73 -10.92 -7.99
C GLY A 129 3.94 -12.01 -6.94
N MET A 130 3.52 -13.24 -7.27
CA MET A 130 3.54 -14.41 -6.37
C MET A 130 4.93 -14.69 -5.78
N VAL A 131 6.01 -14.47 -6.53
CA VAL A 131 7.39 -14.68 -6.06
C VAL A 131 7.69 -13.79 -4.85
N ILE A 132 7.28 -12.53 -4.91
CA ILE A 132 7.52 -11.54 -3.86
C ILE A 132 6.61 -11.80 -2.64
N LEU A 133 5.36 -12.16 -2.86
CA LEU A 133 4.45 -12.56 -1.78
C LEU A 133 4.97 -13.80 -1.03
N VAL A 134 5.53 -14.78 -1.73
CA VAL A 134 6.21 -15.93 -1.07
C VAL A 134 7.44 -15.48 -0.29
N CYS A 135 8.26 -14.59 -0.87
CA CYS A 135 9.43 -14.02 -0.18
C CYS A 135 9.03 -13.37 1.15
N TYR A 136 7.89 -12.69 1.22
CA TYR A 136 7.39 -12.06 2.44
C TYR A 136 7.15 -13.05 3.58
N ILE A 137 6.49 -14.17 3.28
CA ILE A 137 6.25 -15.23 4.25
C ILE A 137 7.57 -15.88 4.68
N VAL A 138 8.49 -16.10 3.75
CA VAL A 138 9.81 -16.66 4.07
C VAL A 138 10.61 -15.74 4.98
N MET A 139 10.62 -14.42 4.72
CA MET A 139 11.28 -13.43 5.58
C MET A 139 10.69 -13.43 6.99
N MET A 140 9.36 -13.50 7.10
CA MET A 140 8.67 -13.59 8.39
C MET A 140 9.07 -14.86 9.17
N LEU A 141 9.01 -16.03 8.53
CA LEU A 141 9.34 -17.31 9.16
C LEU A 141 10.84 -17.42 9.50
N TYR A 142 11.71 -16.91 8.64
CA TYR A 142 13.15 -16.83 8.90
C TYR A 142 13.43 -15.96 10.13
N THR A 143 12.80 -14.79 10.22
CA THR A 143 12.92 -13.90 11.37
C THR A 143 12.38 -14.56 12.64
N TYR A 144 11.23 -15.23 12.53
CA TYR A 144 10.65 -16.00 13.62
C TYR A 144 11.58 -17.10 14.12
N TYR A 145 12.35 -17.75 13.24
CA TYR A 145 13.36 -18.75 13.60
C TYR A 145 14.61 -18.14 14.26
N CYS A 146 15.11 -17.02 13.72
CA CYS A 146 16.36 -16.40 14.15
C CYS A 146 16.29 -15.71 15.52
N VAL A 147 15.19 -14.98 15.81
CA VAL A 147 15.04 -14.23 17.07
C VAL A 147 14.79 -15.17 18.25
N LYS A 148 15.65 -15.11 19.26
CA LYS A 148 15.64 -16.03 20.42
C LYS A 148 15.83 -15.35 21.77
N GLU A 149 16.48 -14.19 21.79
CA GLU A 149 16.82 -13.51 23.04
C GLU A 149 16.84 -11.98 22.87
N LYS A 150 16.78 -11.26 24.00
CA LYS A 150 16.72 -9.79 24.03
C LYS A 150 17.82 -9.10 23.19
N LYS A 151 19.03 -9.67 23.11
CA LYS A 151 20.15 -9.03 22.40
C LYS A 151 19.99 -9.06 20.88
N ASP A 152 19.11 -9.91 20.35
CA ASP A 152 18.89 -10.06 18.91
C ASP A 152 18.12 -8.86 18.33
N TYR A 153 17.30 -8.19 19.15
CA TYR A 153 16.48 -7.05 18.72
C TYR A 153 17.29 -5.87 18.20
N LYS A 154 18.58 -5.76 18.56
CA LYS A 154 19.46 -4.72 18.00
C LYS A 154 19.59 -4.87 16.48
N PHE A 155 19.53 -6.09 15.95
CA PHE A 155 19.59 -6.37 14.51
C PHE A 155 18.30 -6.04 13.78
N ILE A 156 17.23 -5.69 14.51
CA ILE A 156 15.97 -5.18 13.95
C ILE A 156 15.90 -3.66 14.13
N LEU A 157 16.15 -3.18 15.35
CA LEU A 157 15.98 -1.77 15.70
C LEU A 157 17.05 -0.85 15.10
N ILE A 158 18.31 -1.28 14.98
CA ILE A 158 19.38 -0.44 14.43
C ILE A 158 19.14 -0.17 12.93
N PRO A 159 18.87 -1.19 12.09
CA PRO A 159 18.53 -0.95 10.68
C PRO A 159 17.28 -0.08 10.48
N LEU A 160 16.24 -0.28 11.30
CA LEU A 160 15.04 0.56 11.25
C LEU A 160 15.33 2.01 11.65
N ALA A 161 16.14 2.21 12.69
CA ALA A 161 16.57 3.55 13.09
C ALA A 161 17.36 4.24 11.97
N PHE A 162 18.27 3.51 11.33
CA PHE A 162 19.02 3.99 10.17
C PHE A 162 18.08 4.38 9.02
N LEU A 163 17.13 3.51 8.67
CA LEU A 163 16.13 3.78 7.63
C LEU A 163 15.31 5.04 7.95
N VAL A 164 14.81 5.19 9.17
CA VAL A 164 14.02 6.36 9.59
C VAL A 164 14.84 7.64 9.47
N VAL A 165 16.09 7.64 9.92
CA VAL A 165 16.96 8.82 9.83
C VAL A 165 17.24 9.18 8.36
N CYS A 166 17.64 8.22 7.53
CA CYS A 166 17.90 8.46 6.11
C CYS A 166 16.66 8.98 5.38
N THR A 167 15.49 8.36 5.62
CA THR A 167 14.22 8.79 5.01
C THR A 167 13.81 10.18 5.50
N THR A 168 14.07 10.51 6.77
CA THR A 168 13.81 11.84 7.32
C THR A 168 14.67 12.92 6.66
N VAL A 169 15.96 12.63 6.46
CA VAL A 169 16.87 13.56 5.75
C VAL A 169 16.40 13.76 4.32
N LEU A 170 16.15 12.68 3.56
CA LEU A 170 15.62 12.77 2.19
C LEU A 170 14.29 13.53 2.15
N GLY A 171 13.37 13.19 3.05
CA GLY A 171 12.07 13.82 3.16
C GLY A 171 12.15 15.30 3.49
N PHE A 172 13.09 15.74 4.33
CA PHE A 172 13.32 17.16 4.60
C PHE A 172 13.68 17.93 3.33
N PHE A 173 14.62 17.42 2.54
CA PHE A 173 15.03 18.04 1.28
C PHE A 173 13.91 18.04 0.22
N GLN A 174 13.16 16.95 0.10
CA GLN A 174 11.95 16.89 -0.75
C GLN A 174 10.91 17.92 -0.31
N TYR A 175 10.67 18.04 1.00
CA TYR A 175 9.65 18.93 1.55
C TYR A 175 9.93 20.40 1.27
N ILE A 176 11.19 20.84 1.37
CA ILE A 176 11.60 22.23 1.07
C ILE A 176 11.83 22.51 -0.43
N GLY A 177 11.53 21.56 -1.31
CA GLY A 177 11.69 21.71 -2.76
C GLY A 177 13.14 21.60 -3.27
N LYS A 178 14.06 21.07 -2.46
CA LYS A 178 15.47 20.82 -2.82
C LYS A 178 15.75 19.33 -2.91
N ASP A 179 14.94 18.62 -3.70
CA ASP A 179 14.97 17.16 -3.77
C ASP A 179 16.37 16.63 -4.16
N LEU A 180 16.96 15.83 -3.27
CA LEU A 180 18.31 15.29 -3.47
C LEU A 180 18.39 14.36 -4.69
N PHE A 181 17.28 13.73 -5.09
CA PHE A 181 17.25 12.89 -6.29
C PHE A 181 17.47 13.70 -7.58
N MET A 182 17.07 14.97 -7.56
CA MET A 182 17.17 15.88 -8.71
C MET A 182 18.55 16.56 -8.81
N THR A 183 19.43 16.35 -7.83
CA THR A 183 20.82 16.85 -7.90
C THR A 183 21.66 16.03 -8.87
N GLU A 184 22.76 16.59 -9.38
CA GLU A 184 23.66 15.86 -10.30
C GLU A 184 24.15 14.53 -9.71
N LEU A 185 24.51 14.51 -8.43
CA LEU A 185 24.91 13.31 -7.73
C LEU A 185 23.76 12.31 -7.58
N GLY A 186 22.58 12.78 -7.17
CA GLY A 186 21.39 11.93 -7.01
C GLY A 186 20.98 11.28 -8.32
N ASN A 187 20.96 12.05 -9.41
CA ASN A 187 20.64 11.58 -10.74
C ASN A 187 21.65 10.51 -11.22
N LYS A 188 22.96 10.71 -11.03
CA LYS A 188 23.99 9.70 -11.35
C LYS A 188 23.88 8.41 -10.52
N ILE A 189 23.38 8.49 -9.28
CA ILE A 189 23.18 7.31 -8.43
C ILE A 189 21.93 6.53 -8.88
N ILE A 190 20.85 7.24 -9.19
CA ILE A 190 19.56 6.63 -9.55
C ILE A 190 19.59 6.09 -10.99
N ILE A 191 20.23 6.79 -11.92
CA ILE A 191 20.27 6.44 -13.34
C ILE A 191 21.65 5.86 -13.65
N PRO A 192 21.74 4.53 -13.86
CA PRO A 192 22.99 3.84 -14.19
C PRO A 192 23.68 4.44 -15.42
N GLU A 193 25.01 4.28 -15.52
CA GLU A 193 25.79 4.83 -16.64
C GLU A 193 25.33 4.31 -18.02
N HIS A 194 24.85 3.07 -18.10
CA HIS A 194 24.29 2.52 -19.34
C HIS A 194 22.95 3.16 -19.77
N TYR A 195 22.36 4.00 -18.92
CA TYR A 195 21.19 4.84 -19.20
C TYR A 195 21.53 6.33 -19.06
N ALA A 196 22.79 6.74 -19.26
CA ALA A 196 23.22 8.12 -19.08
C ALA A 196 22.44 9.13 -19.95
N GLU A 197 21.96 8.71 -21.13
CA GLU A 197 21.14 9.53 -22.02
C GLU A 197 19.73 9.80 -21.44
N ASP A 198 19.23 8.93 -20.58
CA ASP A 198 17.91 9.04 -19.93
C ASP A 198 17.93 9.96 -18.69
N ARG A 199 19.08 10.56 -18.35
CA ARG A 199 19.25 11.39 -17.15
C ARG A 199 18.31 12.59 -17.11
N GLY A 200 17.87 13.08 -18.26
CA GLY A 200 16.90 14.17 -18.37
C GLY A 200 15.45 13.77 -18.02
N ILE A 201 15.13 12.47 -17.92
CA ILE A 201 13.76 11.98 -17.65
C ILE A 201 13.34 12.25 -16.20
N LEU A 202 14.29 12.24 -15.26
CA LEU A 202 14.01 12.44 -13.84
C LEU A 202 13.72 13.91 -13.56
N THR A 203 12.44 14.28 -13.63
CA THR A 203 11.94 15.63 -13.34
C THR A 203 10.90 15.58 -12.23
N GLY A 204 10.78 16.69 -11.47
CA GLY A 204 10.09 16.79 -10.17
C GLY A 204 8.82 15.95 -10.01
N LEU A 205 9.00 14.72 -9.49
CA LEU A 205 7.96 13.67 -9.37
C LEU A 205 6.72 14.13 -8.59
N TYR A 206 6.91 15.05 -7.64
CA TYR A 206 5.85 15.68 -6.88
C TYR A 206 6.17 17.16 -6.67
N GLU A 207 5.12 17.96 -6.51
CA GLU A 207 5.24 19.32 -6.02
C GLU A 207 5.93 19.35 -4.64
N SER A 208 6.67 20.44 -4.37
CA SER A 208 7.24 20.70 -3.04
C SER A 208 6.18 20.60 -1.93
N LYS A 209 6.61 20.37 -0.68
CA LYS A 209 5.75 20.16 0.51
C LYS A 209 5.07 18.78 0.60
N ARG A 210 5.54 17.77 -0.13
CA ARG A 210 5.16 16.36 0.07
C ARG A 210 6.38 15.47 0.24
N ILE A 211 6.32 14.55 1.19
CA ILE A 211 7.37 13.54 1.41
C ILE A 211 6.94 12.22 0.78
N TYR A 212 7.67 11.80 -0.25
CA TYR A 212 7.53 10.47 -0.85
C TYR A 212 8.75 9.57 -0.54
N GLY A 213 9.84 10.15 -0.03
CA GLY A 213 11.06 9.47 0.38
C GLY A 213 11.62 8.63 -0.76
N THR A 214 12.00 7.39 -0.45
CA THR A 214 12.38 6.36 -1.42
C THR A 214 11.21 5.43 -1.72
N MET A 215 9.98 5.75 -1.28
CA MET A 215 8.84 4.83 -1.27
C MET A 215 7.84 5.12 -2.38
N PHE A 216 8.25 5.79 -3.48
CA PHE A 216 7.44 6.14 -4.66
C PHE A 216 6.29 7.14 -4.43
N HIS A 217 5.49 6.97 -3.38
CA HIS A 217 4.29 7.75 -3.14
C HIS A 217 4.13 8.07 -1.64
N TYR A 218 3.60 9.25 -1.35
CA TYR A 218 3.44 9.75 0.03
C TYR A 218 2.48 8.88 0.86
N ASN A 219 1.52 8.19 0.25
CA ASN A 219 0.68 7.21 0.95
C ASN A 219 1.50 6.07 1.57
N TYR A 220 2.53 5.60 0.89
CA TYR A 220 3.40 4.52 1.36
C TYR A 220 4.35 5.01 2.47
N VAL A 221 4.86 6.25 2.38
CA VAL A 221 5.58 6.89 3.50
C VAL A 221 4.66 6.98 4.73
N GLY A 222 3.40 7.36 4.53
CA GLY A 222 2.41 7.38 5.60
C GLY A 222 2.20 6.02 6.25
N SER A 223 2.13 4.94 5.45
CA SER A 223 1.99 3.56 5.96
C SER A 223 3.24 3.08 6.71
N PHE A 224 4.43 3.44 6.22
CA PHE A 224 5.69 3.21 6.94
C PHE A 224 5.71 3.97 8.28
N ALA A 225 5.34 5.25 8.28
CA ALA A 225 5.32 6.07 9.48
C ALA A 225 4.26 5.58 10.49
N ALA A 226 3.13 5.05 10.01
CA ALA A 226 2.11 4.40 10.86
C ALA A 226 2.65 3.19 11.62
N MET A 227 3.73 2.53 11.15
CA MET A 227 4.47 1.54 11.92
C MET A 227 5.52 2.16 12.84
N MET A 228 6.34 3.07 12.31
CA MET A 228 7.52 3.56 13.01
C MET A 228 7.18 4.47 14.20
N VAL A 229 6.15 5.31 14.08
CA VAL A 229 5.72 6.19 15.17
C VAL A 229 5.31 5.37 16.41
N PRO A 230 4.33 4.45 16.36
CA PRO A 230 3.97 3.68 17.54
C PRO A 230 5.11 2.80 18.05
N LEU A 231 5.97 2.27 17.17
CA LEU A 231 7.16 1.51 17.56
C LEU A 231 8.08 2.35 18.46
N PHE A 232 8.62 3.46 17.93
CA PHE A 232 9.61 4.27 18.64
C PHE A 232 9.00 5.07 19.78
N LEU A 233 7.75 5.51 19.66
CA LEU A 233 7.05 6.21 20.74
C LEU A 233 6.87 5.29 21.95
N THR A 234 6.46 4.04 21.73
CA THR A 234 6.32 3.04 22.81
C THR A 234 7.66 2.76 23.49
N LEU A 235 8.74 2.64 22.70
CA LEU A 235 10.09 2.45 23.26
C LEU A 235 10.55 3.68 24.06
N THR A 236 10.35 4.89 23.56
CA THR A 236 10.65 6.15 24.28
C THR A 236 9.93 6.20 25.62
N CYS A 237 8.68 5.80 25.60
CA CYS A 237 7.75 5.83 26.70
C CYS A 237 8.10 4.83 27.82
N LEU A 238 8.38 3.58 27.45
CA LEU A 238 8.51 2.48 28.40
C LEU A 238 9.96 2.10 28.74
N MET A 239 10.92 2.38 27.85
CA MET A 239 12.32 2.02 28.10
C MET A 239 12.91 2.86 29.24
N LYS A 240 13.68 2.18 30.10
CA LYS A 240 14.42 2.81 31.19
C LYS A 240 15.77 3.35 30.69
N GLY A 241 16.24 4.43 31.31
CA GLY A 241 17.54 5.06 31.02
C GLY A 241 17.44 6.26 30.08
N TYR A 242 18.12 7.36 30.43
CA TYR A 242 18.02 8.63 29.71
C TYR A 242 18.57 8.53 28.27
N LYS A 243 19.65 7.78 28.04
CA LYS A 243 20.23 7.58 26.69
C LYS A 243 19.24 6.92 25.74
N SER A 244 18.58 5.84 26.18
CA SER A 244 17.57 5.14 25.39
C SER A 244 16.35 6.04 25.12
N LYS A 245 15.92 6.84 26.12
CA LYS A 245 14.84 7.80 25.94
C LYS A 245 15.17 8.90 24.93
N LEU A 246 16.39 9.44 24.97
CA LEU A 246 16.84 10.44 23.99
C LEU A 246 16.91 9.83 22.58
N ALA A 247 17.52 8.65 22.43
CA ALA A 247 17.65 8.00 21.13
C ALA A 247 16.29 7.65 20.49
N PHE A 248 15.40 6.97 21.24
CA PHE A 248 14.07 6.63 20.72
C PHE A 248 13.17 7.85 20.61
N GLY A 249 13.35 8.86 21.47
CA GLY A 249 12.61 10.13 21.38
C GLY A 249 12.92 10.85 20.08
N PHE A 250 14.21 10.96 19.72
CA PHE A 250 14.63 11.49 18.43
C PHE A 250 14.02 10.71 17.25
N LEU A 251 14.09 9.37 17.27
CA LEU A 251 13.48 8.53 16.23
C LEU A 251 11.96 8.68 16.14
N SER A 252 11.28 8.90 17.27
CA SER A 252 9.85 9.18 17.31
C SER A 252 9.53 10.50 16.62
N LEU A 253 10.34 11.54 16.84
CA LEU A 253 10.19 12.84 16.17
C LEU A 253 10.43 12.75 14.67
N CYS A 254 11.49 12.05 14.25
CA CYS A 254 11.73 11.74 12.84
C CYS A 254 10.53 11.03 12.21
N SER A 255 10.00 10.01 12.89
CA SER A 255 8.83 9.26 12.41
C SER A 255 7.57 10.11 12.33
N LEU A 256 7.34 11.01 13.30
CA LEU A 256 6.21 11.95 13.29
C LEU A 256 6.36 12.97 12.16
N PHE A 257 7.56 13.49 11.92
CA PHE A 257 7.86 14.36 10.79
C PHE A 257 7.50 13.67 9.46
N LEU A 258 7.89 12.41 9.28
CA LEU A 258 7.51 11.62 8.10
C LEU A 258 6.00 11.40 7.99
N LEU A 259 5.33 11.08 9.10
CA LEU A 259 3.88 10.88 9.13
C LEU A 259 3.13 12.13 8.64
N PHE A 260 3.39 13.27 9.27
CA PHE A 260 2.69 14.52 8.96
C PHE A 260 3.14 15.13 7.63
N GLY A 261 4.44 15.07 7.31
CA GLY A 261 4.98 15.55 6.03
C GLY A 261 4.55 14.72 4.82
N SER A 262 4.15 13.46 5.02
CA SER A 262 3.52 12.66 3.96
C SER A 262 2.09 13.12 3.64
N THR A 263 1.38 13.74 4.59
CA THR A 263 -0.03 14.14 4.47
C THR A 263 -0.99 12.99 4.09
N SER A 264 -0.59 11.74 4.33
CA SER A 264 -1.34 10.52 3.99
C SER A 264 -2.49 10.27 4.97
N ARG A 265 -3.73 10.18 4.45
CA ARG A 265 -4.92 9.84 5.24
C ARG A 265 -4.80 8.45 5.87
N ALA A 266 -4.35 7.47 5.09
CA ALA A 266 -4.15 6.10 5.55
C ALA A 266 -3.15 6.02 6.71
N GLY A 267 -2.03 6.74 6.61
CA GLY A 267 -1.02 6.77 7.67
C GLY A 267 -1.56 7.33 8.98
N LEU A 268 -2.32 8.43 8.92
CA LEU A 268 -2.93 9.06 10.09
C LEU A 268 -3.96 8.16 10.77
N ILE A 269 -4.81 7.47 9.99
CA ILE A 269 -5.79 6.51 10.51
C ILE A 269 -5.07 5.32 11.17
N GLY A 270 -4.04 4.76 10.52
CA GLY A 270 -3.23 3.69 11.10
C GLY A 270 -2.61 4.09 12.43
N PHE A 271 -2.01 5.28 12.51
CA PHE A 271 -1.47 5.82 13.77
C PHE A 271 -2.56 6.00 14.85
N ALA A 272 -3.73 6.50 14.49
CA ALA A 272 -4.86 6.66 15.41
C ALA A 272 -5.32 5.31 15.99
N CYS A 273 -5.44 4.27 15.15
CA CYS A 273 -5.75 2.90 15.59
C CYS A 273 -4.74 2.41 16.64
N SER A 274 -3.43 2.61 16.40
CA SER A 274 -2.39 2.23 17.36
C SER A 274 -2.47 3.03 18.67
N ILE A 275 -2.77 4.33 18.62
CA ILE A 275 -2.96 5.13 19.84
C ILE A 275 -4.14 4.60 20.67
N VAL A 276 -5.28 4.32 20.03
CA VAL A 276 -6.46 3.80 20.72
C VAL A 276 -6.11 2.50 21.45
N VAL A 277 -5.46 1.56 20.75
CA VAL A 277 -5.03 0.31 21.38
C VAL A 277 -3.99 0.54 22.47
N PHE A 278 -3.05 1.47 22.28
CA PHE A 278 -2.07 1.82 23.30
C PHE A 278 -2.74 2.34 24.58
N ILE A 279 -3.71 3.25 24.46
CA ILE A 279 -4.44 3.82 25.59
C ILE A 279 -5.21 2.72 26.33
N ILE A 280 -5.92 1.86 25.60
CA ILE A 280 -6.70 0.77 26.20
C ILE A 280 -5.81 -0.21 26.96
N LEU A 281 -4.75 -0.71 26.31
CA LEU A 281 -3.92 -1.79 26.87
C LEU A 281 -2.90 -1.31 27.88
N PHE A 282 -2.30 -0.14 27.65
CA PHE A 282 -1.12 0.34 28.37
C PHE A 282 -1.39 1.63 29.16
N GLY A 283 -2.48 2.35 28.91
CA GLY A 283 -2.79 3.65 29.51
C GLY A 283 -2.79 3.64 31.04
N ARG A 284 -3.35 2.60 31.67
CA ARG A 284 -3.32 2.45 33.15
C ARG A 284 -1.92 2.32 33.72
N SER A 285 -1.03 1.59 33.03
CA SER A 285 0.38 1.51 33.42
C SER A 285 1.10 2.84 33.17
N PHE A 286 0.61 3.62 32.22
CA PHE A 286 1.22 4.86 31.76
C PHE A 286 0.92 6.09 32.62
N MET A 287 -0.15 6.05 33.42
CA MET A 287 -0.48 7.14 34.36
C MET A 287 0.66 7.48 35.34
N LYS A 288 1.61 6.56 35.57
CA LYS A 288 2.82 6.82 36.39
C LYS A 288 3.93 7.58 35.63
N HIS A 289 3.87 7.64 34.30
CA HIS A 289 4.85 8.24 33.41
C HIS A 289 4.28 9.37 32.54
N TRP A 290 3.11 9.90 32.91
CA TRP A 290 2.36 10.92 32.15
C TRP A 290 3.20 12.16 31.78
N LYS A 291 4.15 12.57 32.63
CA LYS A 291 5.06 13.70 32.34
C LYS A 291 5.89 13.46 31.07
N GLY A 292 6.34 12.23 30.82
CA GLY A 292 7.08 11.87 29.62
C GLY A 292 6.19 11.83 28.38
N LEU A 293 4.92 11.42 28.53
CA LEU A 293 3.91 11.48 27.46
C LEU A 293 3.63 12.92 27.05
N VAL A 294 3.41 13.80 28.03
CA VAL A 294 3.14 15.22 27.79
C VAL A 294 4.31 15.87 27.06
N ILE A 295 5.55 15.58 27.44
CA ILE A 295 6.73 16.07 26.73
C ILE A 295 6.74 15.56 25.28
N ALA A 296 6.51 14.27 25.04
CA ALA A 296 6.46 13.72 23.68
C ALA A 296 5.34 14.33 22.82
N VAL A 297 4.15 14.54 23.40
CA VAL A 297 3.01 15.18 22.74
C VAL A 297 3.30 16.65 22.45
N VAL A 298 3.88 17.38 23.39
CA VAL A 298 4.25 18.79 23.20
C VAL A 298 5.31 18.93 22.12
N ILE A 299 6.37 18.10 22.12
CA ILE A 299 7.38 18.17 21.05
C ILE A 299 6.76 17.76 19.71
N GLY A 300 5.92 16.73 19.67
CA GLY A 300 5.18 16.35 18.46
C GLY A 300 4.30 17.49 17.93
N MET A 301 3.55 18.18 18.80
CA MET A 301 2.75 19.35 18.43
C MET A 301 3.62 20.50 17.93
N ILE A 302 4.74 20.80 18.60
CA ILE A 302 5.67 21.84 18.15
C ILE A 302 6.25 21.48 16.78
N SER A 303 6.58 20.21 16.53
CA SER A 303 7.03 19.75 15.21
C SER A 303 5.94 19.93 14.15
N VAL A 304 4.69 19.56 14.43
CA VAL A 304 3.57 19.74 13.50
C VAL A 304 3.30 21.21 13.21
N ILE A 305 3.25 22.04 14.25
CA ILE A 305 3.02 23.49 14.12
C ILE A 305 4.17 24.14 13.34
N GLY A 306 5.42 23.79 13.68
CA GLY A 306 6.59 24.29 12.95
C GLY A 306 6.56 23.90 11.47
N LEU A 307 6.16 22.67 11.15
CA LEU A 307 6.02 22.22 9.77
C LEU A 307 4.89 22.92 9.02
N ASP A 308 3.77 23.18 9.68
CA ASP A 308 2.62 23.84 9.08
C ASP A 308 2.86 25.35 8.85
N MET A 309 3.57 26.00 9.77
CA MET A 309 4.03 27.39 9.60
C MET A 309 4.96 27.52 8.39
N VAL A 310 5.88 26.58 8.19
CA VAL A 310 6.79 26.55 7.03
C VAL A 310 6.02 26.29 5.73
N THR A 311 4.87 25.63 5.77
CA THR A 311 4.11 25.31 4.56
C THR A 311 2.95 26.23 4.23
N HIS A 312 2.74 27.28 5.02
CA HIS A 312 1.59 28.18 4.89
C HIS A 312 0.26 27.43 5.04
N GLY A 313 0.15 26.50 6.00
CA GLY A 313 -1.13 25.86 6.34
C GLY A 313 -1.46 24.57 5.58
N SER A 314 -0.50 23.97 4.86
CA SER A 314 -0.79 22.79 4.02
C SER A 314 -1.16 21.53 4.80
N ILE A 315 -0.78 21.43 6.07
CA ILE A 315 -1.08 20.28 6.92
C ILE A 315 -2.46 20.48 7.55
N PHE A 316 -2.70 21.63 8.19
CA PHE A 316 -3.98 21.88 8.87
C PHE A 316 -5.14 22.06 7.88
N SER A 317 -4.91 22.50 6.65
CA SER A 317 -5.96 22.59 5.61
C SER A 317 -6.59 21.23 5.23
N ARG A 318 -5.93 20.10 5.52
CA ARG A 318 -6.46 18.75 5.25
C ARG A 318 -7.28 18.16 6.40
N VAL A 319 -7.14 18.70 7.61
CA VAL A 319 -7.88 18.21 8.78
C VAL A 319 -9.40 18.30 8.58
N PRO A 320 -9.97 19.39 8.03
CA PRO A 320 -11.40 19.46 7.72
C PRO A 320 -11.86 18.38 6.75
N ALA A 321 -11.08 18.07 5.70
CA ALA A 321 -11.42 17.02 4.74
C ALA A 321 -11.41 15.62 5.37
N LEU A 322 -10.44 15.34 6.25
CA LEU A 322 -10.40 14.10 7.02
C LEU A 322 -11.61 13.94 7.95
N VAL A 323 -12.01 15.01 8.63
CA VAL A 323 -13.19 15.01 9.50
C VAL A 323 -14.48 14.86 8.69
N ALA A 324 -14.54 15.47 7.50
CA ALA A 324 -15.65 15.33 6.57
C ALA A 324 -15.79 13.88 6.09
N ASP A 325 -14.70 13.23 5.65
CA ASP A 325 -14.70 11.82 5.24
C ASP A 325 -15.24 10.91 6.36
N ILE A 326 -14.79 11.12 7.61
CA ILE A 326 -15.26 10.34 8.77
C ILE A 326 -16.76 10.56 8.98
N LYS A 327 -17.22 11.81 8.91
CA LYS A 327 -18.64 12.14 9.07
C LYS A 327 -19.49 11.50 7.97
N GLU A 328 -19.05 11.57 6.72
CA GLU A 328 -19.70 10.98 5.56
C GLU A 328 -19.79 9.46 5.69
N MET A 329 -18.77 8.80 6.25
CA MET A 329 -18.80 7.36 6.53
C MET A 329 -19.96 6.94 7.45
N PHE A 330 -20.30 7.76 8.45
CA PHE A 330 -21.38 7.47 9.39
C PHE A 330 -22.75 8.04 8.98
N GLN A 331 -22.82 8.90 7.98
CA GLN A 331 -24.08 9.44 7.47
C GLN A 331 -24.77 8.44 6.53
N SER A 332 -26.09 8.36 6.57
CA SER A 332 -26.84 7.55 5.60
C SER A 332 -27.00 8.35 4.31
N ALA A 333 -26.70 7.72 3.16
CA ALA A 333 -26.98 8.35 1.88
C ALA A 333 -28.49 8.36 1.61
N PRO A 334 -29.01 9.35 0.86
CA PRO A 334 -30.41 9.33 0.40
C PRO A 334 -30.70 8.05 -0.40
N GLN A 335 -31.86 7.41 -0.18
CA GLN A 335 -32.23 6.17 -0.86
C GLN A 335 -32.32 6.34 -2.39
N ASP A 336 -32.69 7.53 -2.84
CA ASP A 336 -32.89 7.98 -4.21
C ASP A 336 -31.63 8.59 -4.87
N PHE A 337 -30.49 8.60 -4.19
CA PHE A 337 -29.28 9.22 -4.73
C PHE A 337 -28.82 8.54 -6.04
N GLY A 338 -28.84 9.28 -7.15
CA GLY A 338 -28.31 8.84 -8.44
C GLY A 338 -27.20 9.76 -8.90
N TYR A 339 -25.93 9.36 -8.75
CA TYR A 339 -24.78 10.23 -9.07
C TYR A 339 -24.79 10.74 -10.51
N LYS A 340 -25.38 9.97 -11.45
CA LYS A 340 -25.50 10.33 -12.86
C LYS A 340 -26.23 11.65 -13.08
N SER A 341 -27.17 12.05 -12.22
CA SER A 341 -27.88 13.33 -12.35
C SER A 341 -26.97 14.55 -12.17
N ASN A 342 -25.79 14.35 -11.56
CA ASN A 342 -24.80 15.39 -11.31
C ASN A 342 -23.73 15.46 -12.41
N LEU A 343 -23.81 14.59 -13.42
CA LEU A 343 -22.86 14.56 -14.53
C LEU A 343 -23.36 15.42 -15.70
N PRO A 344 -22.44 15.99 -16.51
CA PRO A 344 -22.81 16.70 -17.73
C PRO A 344 -23.50 15.77 -18.74
N ILE A 345 -22.94 14.58 -18.93
CA ILE A 345 -23.54 13.47 -19.67
C ILE A 345 -24.05 12.46 -18.63
N GLN A 346 -25.36 12.31 -18.57
CA GLN A 346 -26.06 11.51 -17.56
C GLN A 346 -26.25 10.06 -17.99
N ASP A 347 -26.28 9.79 -19.31
CA ASP A 347 -26.42 8.44 -19.86
C ASP A 347 -25.85 8.37 -21.28
N ILE A 348 -25.41 7.17 -21.69
CA ILE A 348 -24.88 6.90 -23.02
C ILE A 348 -25.55 5.63 -23.53
N ILE A 349 -26.32 5.74 -24.61
CA ILE A 349 -27.13 4.63 -25.13
C ILE A 349 -26.66 4.34 -26.55
N GLN A 350 -26.15 3.13 -26.79
CA GLN A 350 -25.84 2.63 -28.12
C GLN A 350 -26.96 1.69 -28.57
N LYS A 351 -27.57 1.98 -29.72
CA LYS A 351 -28.62 1.14 -30.30
C LYS A 351 -28.72 1.35 -31.82
N ASP A 352 -28.83 0.25 -32.57
CA ASP A 352 -29.09 0.25 -34.02
C ASP A 352 -28.10 1.14 -34.82
N GLY A 353 -26.80 1.07 -34.50
CA GLY A 353 -25.75 1.85 -35.18
C GLY A 353 -25.76 3.35 -34.86
N ARG A 354 -26.48 3.76 -33.80
CA ARG A 354 -26.58 5.13 -33.31
C ARG A 354 -26.18 5.21 -31.85
N ILE A 355 -25.67 6.38 -31.44
CA ILE A 355 -25.31 6.64 -30.05
C ILE A 355 -26.02 7.91 -29.58
N THR A 356 -26.80 7.79 -28.52
CA THR A 356 -27.50 8.90 -27.87
C THR A 356 -26.82 9.23 -26.54
N PHE A 357 -26.32 10.45 -26.44
CA PHE A 357 -25.83 11.06 -25.22
C PHE A 357 -26.98 11.78 -24.53
N LYS A 358 -27.41 11.31 -23.36
CA LYS A 358 -28.40 12.04 -22.55
C LYS A 358 -27.70 13.04 -21.64
N LEU A 359 -28.15 14.27 -21.70
CA LEU A 359 -27.81 15.33 -20.76
C LEU A 359 -29.06 15.61 -19.91
N LYS A 360 -28.99 16.59 -19.00
CA LYS A 360 -30.07 16.86 -18.01
C LYS A 360 -31.48 16.94 -18.59
N ASP A 361 -31.67 17.80 -19.61
CA ASP A 361 -32.98 18.10 -20.19
C ASP A 361 -32.98 17.99 -21.73
N LYS A 362 -31.97 17.33 -22.31
CA LYS A 362 -31.73 17.25 -23.76
C LYS A 362 -30.92 16.02 -24.11
N SER A 363 -30.90 15.63 -25.38
CA SER A 363 -30.03 14.55 -25.85
C SER A 363 -29.43 14.85 -27.21
N LEU A 364 -28.20 14.38 -27.43
CA LEU A 364 -27.55 14.42 -28.73
C LEU A 364 -27.41 12.99 -29.26
N THR A 365 -28.02 12.69 -30.39
CA THR A 365 -27.87 11.42 -31.10
C THR A 365 -26.90 11.58 -32.25
N VAL A 366 -25.92 10.69 -32.33
CA VAL A 366 -24.93 10.64 -33.41
C VAL A 366 -25.16 9.36 -34.22
N SER A 367 -25.22 9.49 -35.53
CA SER A 367 -25.44 8.39 -36.48
C SER A 367 -24.59 8.58 -37.73
N MET A 368 -24.40 7.52 -38.52
CA MET A 368 -23.66 7.60 -39.78
C MET A 368 -24.62 7.78 -40.96
N THR A 369 -24.23 8.61 -41.92
CA THR A 369 -24.88 8.78 -43.23
C THR A 369 -23.84 8.67 -44.35
N GLU A 370 -24.27 8.63 -45.62
CA GLU A 370 -23.35 8.60 -46.77
C GLU A 370 -22.40 9.81 -46.81
N ASP A 371 -22.84 10.97 -46.30
CA ASP A 371 -22.08 12.22 -46.27
C ASP A 371 -21.22 12.40 -45.01
N GLY A 372 -21.27 11.45 -44.07
CA GLY A 372 -20.54 11.49 -42.80
C GLY A 372 -21.43 11.42 -41.56
N PRO A 373 -20.91 11.79 -40.37
CA PRO A 373 -21.66 11.73 -39.12
C PRO A 373 -22.75 12.80 -39.07
N LYS A 374 -23.98 12.36 -38.76
CA LYS A 374 -25.15 13.21 -38.54
C LYS A 374 -25.45 13.33 -37.04
N PHE A 375 -25.80 14.54 -36.61
CA PHE A 375 -26.12 14.88 -35.22
C PHE A 375 -27.58 15.31 -35.11
N GLU A 376 -28.34 14.72 -34.19
CA GLU A 376 -29.78 14.99 -34.00
C GLU A 376 -30.10 15.28 -32.53
N ASP A 377 -31.08 16.14 -32.26
CA ASP A 377 -31.59 16.38 -30.91
C ASP A 377 -32.63 15.34 -30.46
N GLU A 378 -33.17 15.51 -29.25
CA GLU A 378 -34.20 14.64 -28.67
C GLU A 378 -35.49 14.50 -29.48
N VAL A 379 -35.79 15.43 -30.40
CA VAL A 379 -36.99 15.39 -31.26
C VAL A 379 -36.64 14.89 -32.67
N GLY A 380 -35.35 14.62 -32.95
CA GLY A 380 -34.86 14.20 -34.26
C GLY A 380 -34.56 15.36 -35.21
N ASN A 381 -34.48 16.60 -34.72
CA ASN A 381 -34.03 17.72 -35.55
C ASN A 381 -32.52 17.65 -35.71
N GLU A 382 -32.04 17.88 -36.92
CA GLU A 382 -30.60 17.89 -37.21
C GLU A 382 -29.92 19.13 -36.60
N ILE A 383 -28.78 18.88 -35.94
CA ILE A 383 -27.94 19.89 -35.31
C ILE A 383 -26.72 20.10 -36.18
N VAL A 384 -26.48 21.34 -36.58
CA VAL A 384 -25.35 21.67 -37.46
C VAL A 384 -24.05 21.63 -36.66
N TYR A 385 -23.23 20.64 -36.98
CA TYR A 385 -21.85 20.52 -36.52
C TYR A 385 -20.90 20.87 -37.67
N ILE A 386 -20.14 21.95 -37.50
CA ILE A 386 -19.19 22.47 -38.48
C ILE A 386 -17.93 21.62 -38.45
N TYR A 387 -17.59 21.00 -39.59
CA TYR A 387 -16.30 20.37 -39.80
C TYR A 387 -15.20 21.41 -40.00
N MET A 388 -14.12 21.28 -39.24
CA MET A 388 -12.94 22.13 -39.36
C MET A 388 -11.68 21.28 -39.42
N ASP A 389 -11.01 21.34 -40.57
CA ASP A 389 -9.67 20.80 -40.75
C ASP A 389 -8.63 21.78 -40.17
N LEU A 390 -7.79 21.28 -39.28
CA LEU A 390 -6.73 22.02 -38.59
C LEU A 390 -5.34 21.68 -39.15
N GLY A 391 -5.25 20.89 -40.23
CA GLY A 391 -4.02 20.43 -40.88
C GLY A 391 -3.28 19.33 -40.10
N GLN A 392 -3.36 19.32 -38.76
CA GLN A 392 -2.84 18.24 -37.90
C GLN A 392 -3.94 17.33 -37.32
N GLY A 393 -5.16 17.47 -37.82
CA GLY A 393 -6.36 16.76 -37.38
C GLY A 393 -7.61 17.56 -37.75
N ALA A 394 -8.78 16.98 -37.55
CA ALA A 394 -10.04 17.69 -37.76
C ALA A 394 -10.97 17.59 -36.56
N ARG A 395 -11.99 18.43 -36.51
CA ARG A 395 -13.03 18.35 -35.47
C ARG A 395 -14.38 18.83 -36.00
N TYR A 396 -15.42 18.30 -35.40
CA TYR A 396 -16.78 18.79 -35.50
C TYR A 396 -17.11 19.59 -34.24
N PHE A 397 -17.64 20.79 -34.40
CA PHE A 397 -18.14 21.63 -33.30
C PHE A 397 -19.40 22.37 -33.73
N THR A 398 -20.25 22.75 -32.78
CA THR A 398 -21.48 23.50 -33.08
C THR A 398 -21.48 24.87 -32.40
N GLN A 399 -22.19 25.82 -33.01
CA GLN A 399 -22.48 27.13 -32.42
C GLN A 399 -23.79 27.10 -31.61
N GLU A 400 -24.51 25.97 -31.62
CA GLU A 400 -25.69 25.82 -30.78
C GLU A 400 -25.29 25.76 -29.31
N GLN A 401 -25.67 26.78 -28.56
CA GLN A 401 -25.37 26.91 -27.13
C GLN A 401 -25.76 25.67 -26.31
N LYS A 402 -26.78 24.90 -26.76
CA LYS A 402 -27.17 23.66 -26.09
C LYS A 402 -26.15 22.52 -26.25
N PHE A 403 -25.26 22.51 -27.24
CA PHE A 403 -24.29 21.43 -27.44
C PHE A 403 -22.85 21.93 -27.66
N GLU A 404 -22.58 23.23 -27.46
CA GLU A 404 -21.26 23.86 -27.67
C GLU A 404 -20.12 23.20 -26.89
N ASP A 405 -20.42 22.62 -25.72
CA ASP A 405 -19.46 21.91 -24.88
C ASP A 405 -19.04 20.54 -25.44
N MET A 406 -19.82 19.97 -26.37
CA MET A 406 -19.59 18.65 -26.96
C MET A 406 -18.86 18.79 -28.30
N ILE A 407 -17.57 18.48 -28.31
CA ILE A 407 -16.70 18.56 -29.50
C ILE A 407 -16.34 17.13 -29.91
N PHE A 408 -16.37 16.84 -31.21
CA PHE A 408 -15.95 15.54 -31.74
C PHE A 408 -14.67 15.71 -32.55
N HIS A 409 -13.54 15.24 -32.02
CA HIS A 409 -12.28 15.25 -32.75
C HIS A 409 -12.22 14.06 -33.71
N VAL A 410 -11.78 14.29 -34.93
CA VAL A 410 -11.58 13.24 -35.94
C VAL A 410 -10.15 12.76 -35.85
N ARG A 411 -9.98 11.45 -35.69
CA ARG A 411 -8.68 10.79 -35.70
C ARG A 411 -8.66 9.72 -36.78
N GLN A 412 -7.62 9.70 -37.60
CA GLN A 412 -7.38 8.64 -38.57
C GLN A 412 -6.34 7.67 -38.02
N VAL A 413 -6.65 6.37 -38.03
CA VAL A 413 -5.75 5.28 -37.62
C VAL A 413 -5.91 4.16 -38.62
N GLN A 414 -4.80 3.71 -39.25
CA GLN A 414 -4.79 2.62 -40.23
C GLN A 414 -5.90 2.77 -41.31
N ASP A 415 -6.03 3.97 -41.87
CA ASP A 415 -7.02 4.33 -42.89
C ASP A 415 -8.50 4.26 -42.46
N GLN A 416 -8.79 4.09 -41.17
CA GLN A 416 -10.12 4.26 -40.60
C GLN A 416 -10.24 5.55 -39.79
N TYR A 417 -11.43 6.15 -39.82
CA TYR A 417 -11.74 7.37 -39.11
C TYR A 417 -12.54 7.10 -37.84
N TYR A 418 -12.19 7.80 -36.77
CA TYR A 418 -12.80 7.71 -35.45
C TYR A 418 -13.25 9.09 -34.97
N LEU A 419 -14.34 9.15 -34.21
CA LEU A 419 -14.76 10.36 -33.51
C LEU A 419 -14.43 10.23 -32.02
N ILE A 420 -13.63 11.14 -31.51
CA ILE A 420 -13.34 11.24 -30.08
C ILE A 420 -14.24 12.32 -29.51
N LEU A 421 -15.22 11.93 -28.70
CA LEU A 421 -16.05 12.88 -27.98
C LEU A 421 -15.23 13.51 -26.84
N ALA A 422 -15.18 14.84 -26.82
CA ALA A 422 -14.68 15.63 -25.72
C ALA A 422 -15.79 16.54 -25.18
N TYR A 423 -15.97 16.55 -23.85
CA TYR A 423 -16.83 17.51 -23.15
C TYR A 423 -15.93 18.53 -22.43
N GLN A 424 -16.01 19.82 -22.80
CA GLN A 424 -15.16 20.88 -22.23
C GLN A 424 -13.66 20.51 -22.21
N ASN A 425 -13.14 20.02 -23.34
CA ASN A 425 -11.77 19.52 -23.53
C ASN A 425 -11.39 18.25 -22.74
N THR A 426 -12.32 17.65 -22.00
CA THR A 426 -12.12 16.35 -21.36
C THR A 426 -12.58 15.26 -22.31
N LYS A 427 -11.66 14.42 -22.79
CA LYS A 427 -12.01 13.23 -23.56
C LYS A 427 -13.01 12.37 -22.78
N VAL A 428 -14.09 11.94 -23.42
CA VAL A 428 -15.13 11.08 -22.82
C VAL A 428 -14.97 9.65 -23.31
N LEU A 429 -14.97 9.44 -24.62
CA LEU A 429 -14.86 8.12 -25.27
C LEU A 429 -14.53 8.26 -26.76
N THR A 430 -14.17 7.14 -27.38
CA THR A 430 -13.90 7.04 -28.81
C THR A 430 -15.00 6.25 -29.51
N LEU A 431 -15.39 6.71 -30.69
CA LEU A 431 -16.41 6.14 -31.55
C LEU A 431 -15.78 5.67 -32.86
N GLY A 432 -15.97 4.40 -33.19
CA GLY A 432 -15.68 3.86 -34.51
C GLY A 432 -16.77 4.25 -35.50
N MET A 433 -16.37 4.63 -36.70
CA MET A 433 -17.28 4.90 -37.81
C MET A 433 -17.12 3.80 -38.86
N SER A 434 -18.24 3.23 -39.29
CA SER A 434 -18.30 2.21 -40.33
C SER A 434 -19.59 2.35 -41.15
N ASP A 435 -19.67 1.62 -42.26
CA ASP A 435 -20.89 1.56 -43.08
C ASP A 435 -22.09 0.99 -42.31
N GLU A 436 -21.84 0.19 -41.27
CA GLU A 436 -22.87 -0.39 -40.39
C GLU A 436 -23.36 0.60 -39.31
N GLY A 437 -22.73 1.78 -39.20
CA GLY A 437 -23.09 2.84 -38.27
C GLY A 437 -21.95 3.26 -37.34
N ILE A 438 -22.32 3.90 -36.23
CA ILE A 438 -21.40 4.37 -35.20
C ILE A 438 -21.50 3.46 -33.97
N GLN A 439 -20.34 3.09 -33.44
CA GLN A 439 -20.22 2.26 -32.24
C GLN A 439 -19.11 2.77 -31.32
N ILE A 440 -19.26 2.51 -30.03
CA ILE A 440 -18.20 2.77 -29.05
C ILE A 440 -17.08 1.75 -29.27
N VAL A 441 -15.85 2.23 -29.23
CA VAL A 441 -14.65 1.40 -29.38
C VAL A 441 -13.70 1.61 -28.22
N ASP A 442 -12.84 0.63 -27.97
CA ASP A 442 -11.73 0.79 -27.05
C ASP A 442 -10.74 1.86 -27.54
N ASP A 443 -10.17 2.62 -26.62
CA ASP A 443 -9.29 3.74 -26.93
C ASP A 443 -7.92 3.33 -27.49
N TYR A 444 -7.54 2.07 -27.30
CA TYR A 444 -6.24 1.52 -27.67
C TYR A 444 -6.34 0.44 -28.72
N THR A 445 -7.24 -0.54 -28.56
CA THR A 445 -7.42 -1.60 -29.58
C THR A 445 -8.30 -1.15 -30.74
N TYR A 446 -9.14 -0.13 -30.53
CA TYR A 446 -10.21 0.27 -31.47
C TYR A 446 -11.23 -0.83 -31.76
N GLU A 447 -11.25 -1.90 -30.95
CA GLU A 447 -12.25 -2.95 -31.09
C GLU A 447 -13.61 -2.47 -30.55
N PRO A 448 -14.73 -2.91 -31.17
CA PRO A 448 -16.08 -2.59 -30.71
C PRO A 448 -16.32 -2.99 -29.26
N LYS A 449 -17.07 -2.15 -28.54
CA LYS A 449 -17.31 -2.33 -27.12
C LYS A 449 -18.69 -1.87 -26.69
N GLU A 450 -19.29 -2.60 -25.77
CA GLU A 450 -20.54 -2.23 -25.13
C GLU A 450 -20.28 -1.60 -23.76
N LEU A 451 -20.99 -0.51 -23.45
CA LEU A 451 -20.98 0.06 -22.11
C LEU A 451 -21.94 -0.70 -21.22
N VAL A 452 -21.38 -1.47 -20.29
CA VAL A 452 -22.14 -2.17 -19.27
C VAL A 452 -21.93 -1.47 -17.93
N GLU A 453 -23.02 -1.10 -17.28
CA GLU A 453 -22.95 -0.62 -15.90
C GLU A 453 -22.46 -1.74 -14.98
N PRO A 454 -21.33 -1.56 -14.27
CA PRO A 454 -20.84 -2.63 -13.43
C PRO A 454 -21.75 -2.83 -12.21
N PRO A 455 -21.81 -4.06 -11.67
CA PRO A 455 -22.43 -4.28 -10.38
C PRO A 455 -21.71 -3.42 -9.31
N ALA A 456 -22.46 -2.95 -8.32
CA ALA A 456 -21.91 -2.20 -7.20
C ALA A 456 -22.55 -2.64 -5.87
N ILE A 457 -21.76 -2.73 -4.81
CA ILE A 457 -22.22 -3.08 -3.46
C ILE A 457 -21.75 -2.02 -2.46
N GLY A 458 -22.68 -1.41 -1.71
CA GLY A 458 -22.36 -0.40 -0.71
C GLY A 458 -21.90 0.95 -1.31
N PHE A 459 -21.56 1.90 -0.44
CA PHE A 459 -21.02 3.23 -0.80
C PHE A 459 -21.84 4.10 -1.77
N LYS A 460 -23.10 3.75 -2.05
CA LYS A 460 -24.04 4.61 -2.78
C LYS A 460 -24.09 6.00 -2.13
N GLY A 461 -23.82 7.05 -2.88
CA GLY A 461 -23.76 8.43 -2.37
C GLY A 461 -22.49 8.78 -1.59
N LYS A 462 -21.50 7.90 -1.59
CA LYS A 462 -20.19 8.06 -0.93
C LYS A 462 -19.05 7.68 -1.86
N GLU A 463 -19.27 7.73 -3.17
CA GLU A 463 -18.32 7.28 -4.17
C GLU A 463 -17.01 8.09 -4.09
N ARG A 464 -17.09 9.39 -3.76
CA ARG A 464 -15.94 10.30 -3.60
C ARG A 464 -15.18 10.14 -2.28
N MET A 465 -15.75 9.43 -1.30
CA MET A 465 -15.20 9.29 0.05
C MET A 465 -13.75 8.76 0.02
N GLY A 466 -12.88 9.39 0.81
CA GLY A 466 -11.51 8.93 0.98
C GLY A 466 -10.70 8.98 -0.32
N SER A 467 -10.90 10.01 -1.14
CA SER A 467 -10.28 10.14 -2.48
C SER A 467 -10.71 9.02 -3.42
N ALA A 468 -12.02 8.92 -3.69
CA ALA A 468 -12.65 7.95 -4.58
C ALA A 468 -12.58 6.47 -4.13
N ARG A 469 -12.13 6.18 -2.90
CA ARG A 469 -12.08 4.80 -2.39
C ARG A 469 -13.47 4.18 -2.23
N GLY A 470 -14.49 4.98 -1.94
CA GLY A 470 -15.88 4.49 -1.90
C GLY A 470 -16.34 3.94 -3.26
N TYR A 471 -16.02 4.65 -4.35
CA TYR A 471 -16.25 4.18 -5.72
C TYR A 471 -15.52 2.87 -5.99
N ILE A 472 -14.20 2.86 -5.77
CA ILE A 472 -13.35 1.68 -6.01
C ILE A 472 -13.93 0.48 -5.27
N TRP A 473 -14.10 0.57 -3.95
CA TRP A 473 -14.58 -0.55 -3.14
C TRP A 473 -15.98 -1.02 -3.53
N SER A 474 -16.88 -0.11 -3.93
CA SER A 474 -18.21 -0.51 -4.37
C SER A 474 -18.18 -1.41 -5.61
N ARG A 475 -17.22 -1.21 -6.51
CA ARG A 475 -17.01 -2.04 -7.72
C ARG A 475 -16.07 -3.23 -7.47
N SER A 476 -15.18 -3.16 -6.48
CA SER A 476 -14.34 -4.30 -6.08
C SER A 476 -15.12 -5.39 -5.33
N LEU A 477 -16.08 -5.02 -4.47
CA LEU A 477 -16.82 -5.96 -3.64
C LEU A 477 -17.59 -7.04 -4.46
N PRO A 478 -18.24 -6.71 -5.58
CA PRO A 478 -18.83 -7.71 -6.49
C PRO A 478 -17.85 -8.78 -6.97
N LEU A 479 -16.58 -8.43 -7.22
CA LEU A 479 -15.54 -9.36 -7.69
C LEU A 479 -15.23 -10.47 -6.66
N LEU A 480 -15.65 -10.29 -5.40
CA LEU A 480 -15.48 -11.31 -4.35
C LEU A 480 -16.33 -12.57 -4.60
N LYS A 481 -17.36 -12.48 -5.44
CA LYS A 481 -18.19 -13.64 -5.81
C LYS A 481 -17.39 -14.68 -6.57
N ASP A 482 -16.50 -14.22 -7.45
CA ASP A 482 -15.68 -15.09 -8.30
C ASP A 482 -14.38 -15.53 -7.61
N THR A 483 -14.00 -14.85 -6.53
CA THR A 483 -12.74 -15.06 -5.82
C THR A 483 -12.90 -15.68 -4.43
N LEU A 484 -14.09 -16.24 -4.13
CA LEU A 484 -14.36 -16.85 -2.82
C LEU A 484 -13.38 -17.98 -2.48
N PHE A 485 -13.05 -18.82 -3.46
CA PHE A 485 -12.08 -19.90 -3.28
C PHE A 485 -10.69 -19.46 -3.75
N LEU A 486 -10.56 -19.11 -5.03
CA LEU A 486 -9.30 -18.79 -5.68
C LEU A 486 -9.36 -17.39 -6.29
N GLY A 487 -8.36 -16.56 -6.03
CA GLY A 487 -8.26 -15.23 -6.63
C GLY A 487 -7.83 -15.27 -8.10
N PHE A 488 -7.92 -14.11 -8.77
CA PHE A 488 -7.56 -13.95 -10.19
C PHE A 488 -6.06 -14.03 -10.47
N GLY A 489 -5.23 -13.95 -9.43
CA GLY A 489 -3.78 -13.93 -9.53
C GLY A 489 -3.17 -12.71 -8.82
N PRO A 490 -1.95 -12.83 -8.26
CA PRO A 490 -1.23 -11.68 -7.72
C PRO A 490 -1.08 -10.54 -8.73
N ASP A 491 -1.39 -9.31 -8.30
CA ASP A 491 -1.23 -8.08 -9.08
C ASP A 491 -2.08 -7.97 -10.36
N THR A 492 -3.19 -8.73 -10.48
CA THR A 492 -4.09 -8.71 -11.65
C THR A 492 -5.30 -7.80 -11.50
N TYR A 493 -5.45 -7.11 -10.36
CA TYR A 493 -6.61 -6.29 -10.05
C TYR A 493 -7.00 -5.31 -11.17
N ALA A 494 -6.02 -4.68 -11.83
CA ALA A 494 -6.26 -3.70 -12.88
C ALA A 494 -7.03 -4.26 -14.09
N PHE A 495 -6.87 -5.56 -14.37
CA PHE A 495 -7.53 -6.26 -15.49
C PHE A 495 -8.96 -6.68 -15.17
N GLU A 496 -9.23 -6.97 -13.90
CA GLU A 496 -10.51 -7.50 -13.43
C GLU A 496 -11.46 -6.38 -12.96
N PHE A 497 -10.91 -5.23 -12.60
CA PHE A 497 -11.71 -4.07 -12.25
C PHE A 497 -12.47 -3.55 -13.49
N PRO A 498 -13.76 -3.17 -13.37
CA PRO A 498 -14.53 -2.65 -14.49
C PRO A 498 -14.03 -1.27 -14.90
N GLN A 499 -13.02 -1.21 -15.77
CA GLN A 499 -12.43 0.03 -16.28
C GLN A 499 -13.41 0.84 -17.14
N ASP A 500 -14.54 0.23 -17.52
CA ASP A 500 -15.46 0.76 -18.52
C ASP A 500 -16.65 1.52 -17.93
N ASP A 501 -16.67 1.66 -16.60
CA ASP A 501 -17.62 2.51 -15.88
C ASP A 501 -17.26 4.00 -16.06
N ILE A 502 -17.37 4.49 -17.29
CA ILE A 502 -17.04 5.85 -17.72
C ILE A 502 -17.72 6.88 -16.82
N LEU A 503 -19.03 6.74 -16.61
CA LEU A 503 -19.82 7.68 -15.82
C LEU A 503 -19.50 7.59 -14.33
N GLY A 504 -19.31 6.38 -13.78
CA GLY A 504 -18.91 6.20 -12.39
C GLY A 504 -17.54 6.80 -12.10
N LYS A 505 -16.56 6.59 -12.99
CA LYS A 505 -15.24 7.20 -12.89
C LYS A 505 -15.30 8.73 -13.03
N TRP A 506 -16.08 9.25 -13.98
CA TRP A 506 -16.25 10.69 -14.13
C TRP A 506 -16.82 11.31 -12.86
N TYR A 507 -17.81 10.67 -12.24
CA TYR A 507 -18.34 11.15 -10.97
C TYR A 507 -17.31 11.09 -9.84
N ALA A 508 -16.56 10.00 -9.72
CA ALA A 508 -15.65 9.76 -8.60
C ALA A 508 -14.33 10.55 -8.69
N TYR A 509 -13.80 10.77 -9.90
CA TYR A 509 -12.49 11.35 -10.16
C TYR A 509 -12.51 12.68 -10.90
N ASP A 510 -13.69 13.19 -11.26
CA ASP A 510 -13.86 14.35 -12.14
C ASP A 510 -13.25 14.13 -13.55
N THR A 511 -13.01 12.87 -13.93
CA THR A 511 -12.55 12.45 -15.27
C THR A 511 -13.01 11.03 -15.60
N PRO A 512 -13.48 10.76 -16.84
CA PRO A 512 -13.84 9.41 -17.27
C PRO A 512 -12.62 8.52 -17.53
N ASN A 513 -11.43 9.11 -17.71
CA ASN A 513 -10.23 8.41 -18.17
C ASN A 513 -9.33 7.91 -17.04
N MET A 514 -9.81 7.91 -15.79
CA MET A 514 -9.03 7.35 -14.68
C MET A 514 -8.84 5.84 -14.90
N VAL A 515 -7.61 5.35 -14.72
CA VAL A 515 -7.35 3.91 -14.64
C VAL A 515 -7.27 3.54 -13.18
N VAL A 516 -8.08 2.56 -12.77
CA VAL A 516 -8.07 2.06 -11.40
C VAL A 516 -7.23 0.79 -11.36
N ASP A 517 -5.96 0.93 -11.01
CA ASP A 517 -4.98 -0.16 -11.00
C ASP A 517 -4.94 -0.95 -9.66
N LYS A 518 -5.58 -0.41 -8.61
CA LYS A 518 -5.58 -1.00 -7.27
C LYS A 518 -6.87 -0.76 -6.49
N PRO A 519 -7.16 -1.60 -5.47
CA PRO A 519 -8.28 -1.37 -4.55
C PRO A 519 -7.97 -0.33 -3.45
N HIS A 520 -6.70 0.07 -3.28
CA HIS A 520 -6.23 0.88 -2.14
C HIS A 520 -6.70 0.36 -0.77
N ASN A 521 -6.70 -0.96 -0.64
CA ASN A 521 -7.10 -1.68 0.57
C ASN A 521 -6.42 -3.05 0.55
N LEU A 522 -5.51 -3.27 1.49
CA LEU A 522 -4.74 -4.50 1.66
C LEU A 522 -5.62 -5.76 1.68
N TYR A 523 -6.77 -5.68 2.35
CA TYR A 523 -7.66 -6.83 2.54
C TYR A 523 -8.40 -7.19 1.26
N LEU A 524 -8.92 -6.19 0.54
CA LEU A 524 -9.54 -6.40 -0.77
C LEU A 524 -8.51 -6.86 -1.80
N GLN A 525 -7.30 -6.33 -1.75
CA GLN A 525 -6.20 -6.76 -2.61
C GLN A 525 -5.92 -8.26 -2.44
N ILE A 526 -5.74 -8.73 -1.20
CA ILE A 526 -5.53 -10.16 -0.93
C ILE A 526 -6.73 -10.99 -1.38
N ALA A 527 -7.96 -10.54 -1.06
CA ALA A 527 -9.16 -11.32 -1.38
C ALA A 527 -9.40 -11.48 -2.88
N ILE A 528 -9.16 -10.43 -3.67
CA ILE A 528 -9.40 -10.45 -5.13
C ILE A 528 -8.24 -11.15 -5.85
N ASN A 529 -7.00 -10.85 -5.48
CA ASN A 529 -5.84 -11.39 -6.18
C ASN A 529 -5.56 -12.84 -5.78
N GLU A 530 -5.69 -13.20 -4.51
CA GLU A 530 -5.24 -14.50 -3.98
C GLU A 530 -6.41 -15.38 -3.50
N GLY A 531 -7.58 -14.78 -3.28
CA GLY A 531 -8.82 -15.44 -2.88
C GLY A 531 -9.21 -15.14 -1.42
N VAL A 532 -10.51 -15.25 -1.11
CA VAL A 532 -11.01 -15.03 0.26
C VAL A 532 -10.41 -16.01 1.26
N ILE A 533 -10.05 -17.23 0.84
CA ILE A 533 -9.32 -18.20 1.68
C ILE A 533 -7.94 -17.68 2.07
N ALA A 534 -7.21 -17.04 1.14
CA ALA A 534 -5.92 -16.41 1.42
C ALA A 534 -6.09 -15.26 2.43
N LEU A 535 -7.13 -14.43 2.26
CA LEU A 535 -7.47 -13.38 3.21
C LEU A 535 -7.75 -13.96 4.61
N ILE A 536 -8.54 -15.03 4.71
CA ILE A 536 -8.80 -15.69 6.00
C ILE A 536 -7.50 -16.21 6.62
N ALA A 537 -6.62 -16.84 5.84
CA ALA A 537 -5.32 -17.32 6.32
C ALA A 537 -4.47 -16.15 6.88
N PHE A 538 -4.41 -15.04 6.16
CA PHE A 538 -3.74 -13.81 6.60
C PHE A 538 -4.35 -13.27 7.90
N LEU A 539 -5.68 -13.14 7.97
CA LEU A 539 -6.39 -12.61 9.15
C LEU A 539 -6.20 -13.50 10.38
N VAL A 540 -6.24 -14.83 10.22
CA VAL A 540 -5.98 -15.77 11.32
C VAL A 540 -4.52 -15.68 11.77
N LEU A 541 -3.56 -15.53 10.84
CA LEU A 541 -2.15 -15.37 11.14
C LEU A 541 -1.89 -14.12 12.01
N VAL A 542 -2.35 -12.94 11.55
CA VAL A 542 -2.14 -11.68 12.27
C VAL A 542 -3.01 -11.59 13.53
N GLY A 543 -4.25 -12.07 13.47
CA GLY A 543 -5.17 -12.10 14.60
C GLY A 543 -4.67 -12.98 15.74
N THR A 544 -4.11 -14.16 15.44
CA THR A 544 -3.49 -15.04 16.43
C THR A 544 -2.30 -14.34 17.11
N TYR A 545 -1.46 -13.65 16.33
CA TYR A 545 -0.35 -12.88 16.89
C TYR A 545 -0.84 -11.77 17.84
N ILE A 546 -1.82 -10.97 17.41
CA ILE A 546 -2.37 -9.85 18.19
C ILE A 546 -3.02 -10.35 19.48
N VAL A 547 -3.88 -11.37 19.41
CA VAL A 547 -4.56 -11.94 20.58
C VAL A 547 -3.53 -12.50 21.57
N HIS A 548 -2.55 -13.27 21.09
CA HIS A 548 -1.52 -13.84 21.95
C HIS A 548 -0.64 -12.75 22.59
N ALA A 549 -0.33 -11.69 21.84
CA ALA A 549 0.39 -10.52 22.35
C ALA A 549 -0.36 -9.83 23.49
N ILE A 550 -1.65 -9.55 23.29
CA ILE A 550 -2.54 -8.93 24.31
C ILE A 550 -2.62 -9.82 25.55
N GLN A 551 -2.75 -11.15 25.39
CA GLN A 551 -2.77 -12.08 26.52
C GLN A 551 -1.46 -12.06 27.33
N LEU A 552 -0.32 -11.91 26.65
CA LEU A 552 0.99 -11.97 27.30
C LEU A 552 1.38 -10.69 28.03
N TYR A 553 1.03 -9.52 27.50
CA TYR A 553 1.46 -8.24 28.09
C TYR A 553 0.40 -7.15 28.17
N GLY A 554 -0.82 -7.36 27.67
CA GLY A 554 -1.93 -6.42 27.85
C GLY A 554 -2.29 -6.19 29.33
N PHE A 555 -2.67 -4.97 29.67
CA PHE A 555 -3.18 -4.57 31.00
C PHE A 555 -2.22 -4.80 32.18
N LYS A 556 -0.94 -5.08 31.93
CA LYS A 556 0.06 -5.26 32.98
C LYS A 556 0.46 -3.94 33.62
N LYS A 557 0.88 -4.00 34.89
CA LYS A 557 1.39 -2.85 35.67
C LYS A 557 2.90 -2.59 35.49
N GLY A 558 3.62 -3.56 34.95
CA GLY A 558 5.06 -3.51 34.78
C GLY A 558 5.51 -4.48 33.70
N TYR A 559 6.59 -4.11 33.02
CA TYR A 559 7.06 -4.78 31.81
C TYR A 559 8.56 -5.06 31.92
N SER A 560 8.94 -6.28 31.55
CA SER A 560 10.33 -6.61 31.24
C SER A 560 10.74 -5.94 29.92
N VAL A 561 12.05 -5.88 29.63
CA VAL A 561 12.52 -5.24 28.39
C VAL A 561 11.99 -5.97 27.15
N ILE A 562 11.86 -7.30 27.19
CA ILE A 562 11.33 -8.06 26.05
C ILE A 562 9.82 -7.86 25.88
N GLU A 563 9.08 -7.65 26.97
CA GLU A 563 7.65 -7.29 26.90
C GLU A 563 7.44 -5.87 26.37
N ILE A 564 8.34 -4.92 26.67
CA ILE A 564 8.34 -3.58 26.08
C ILE A 564 8.57 -3.65 24.57
N LEU A 565 9.57 -4.43 24.14
CA LEU A 565 9.87 -4.66 22.73
C LEU A 565 8.67 -5.31 22.01
N GLY A 566 8.04 -6.31 22.62
CA GLY A 566 6.83 -6.95 22.10
C GLY A 566 5.67 -5.97 21.97
N SER A 567 5.43 -5.14 22.99
CA SER A 567 4.38 -4.11 22.97
C SER A 567 4.59 -3.08 21.86
N ALA A 568 5.84 -2.66 21.65
CA ALA A 568 6.19 -1.71 20.60
C ALA A 568 5.96 -2.31 19.20
N VAL A 569 6.34 -3.58 18.99
CA VAL A 569 6.09 -4.29 17.73
C VAL A 569 4.58 -4.52 17.51
N LEU A 570 3.82 -4.89 18.55
CA LEU A 570 2.37 -5.06 18.46
C LEU A 570 1.70 -3.79 17.92
N LEU A 571 2.06 -2.64 18.47
CA LEU A 571 1.46 -1.36 18.08
C LEU A 571 1.92 -0.90 16.68
N ALA A 572 3.13 -1.27 16.26
CA ALA A 572 3.57 -1.08 14.89
C ALA A 572 2.73 -1.90 13.90
N ILE A 573 2.48 -3.18 14.21
CA ILE A 573 1.64 -4.08 13.40
C ILE A 573 0.21 -3.56 13.30
N ILE A 574 -0.39 -3.13 14.43
CA ILE A 574 -1.73 -2.53 14.43
C ILE A 574 -1.78 -1.27 13.56
N GLY A 575 -0.70 -0.47 13.57
CA GLY A 575 -0.61 0.76 12.79
C GLY A 575 -0.59 0.48 11.29
N TYR A 576 0.18 -0.52 10.87
CA TYR A 576 0.19 -0.99 9.48
C TYR A 576 -1.17 -1.53 9.04
N LEU A 577 -1.78 -2.41 9.84
CA LEU A 577 -3.08 -3.02 9.52
C LEU A 577 -4.20 -1.98 9.46
N GLY A 578 -4.16 -0.96 10.32
CA GLY A 578 -5.07 0.17 10.27
C GLY A 578 -4.86 1.02 9.01
N ALA A 579 -3.61 1.30 8.64
CA ALA A 579 -3.30 2.00 7.39
C ALA A 579 -3.71 1.17 6.15
N GLY A 580 -3.59 -0.15 6.22
CA GLY A 580 -3.97 -1.11 5.18
C GLY A 580 -5.47 -1.14 4.85
N MET A 581 -6.33 -0.53 5.68
CA MET A 581 -7.74 -0.33 5.30
C MET A 581 -7.90 0.71 4.17
N PHE A 582 -6.94 1.63 4.01
CA PHE A 582 -6.97 2.72 3.04
C PHE A 582 -5.72 2.74 2.14
N ASN A 583 -4.90 1.69 2.21
CA ASN A 583 -3.74 1.54 1.38
C ASN A 583 -3.51 0.08 1.03
N ASP A 584 -2.91 -0.15 -0.12
CA ASP A 584 -2.47 -1.45 -0.62
C ASP A 584 -1.11 -1.87 -0.01
N SER A 585 -0.76 -3.15 -0.20
CA SER A 585 0.61 -3.63 0.01
C SER A 585 1.51 -3.10 -1.10
N VAL A 586 2.77 -2.85 -0.76
CA VAL A 586 3.81 -2.47 -1.74
C VAL A 586 5.19 -2.91 -1.29
N VAL A 587 6.03 -3.23 -2.28
CA VAL A 587 7.44 -3.65 -2.12
C VAL A 587 8.30 -2.76 -1.20
N PRO A 588 8.23 -1.42 -1.24
CA PRO A 588 9.05 -0.58 -0.39
C PRO A 588 8.75 -0.68 1.12
N VAL A 589 7.57 -1.19 1.50
CA VAL A 589 7.08 -1.14 2.90
C VAL A 589 6.77 -2.53 3.45
N ALA A 590 6.17 -3.42 2.67
CA ALA A 590 5.70 -4.73 3.11
C ALA A 590 6.78 -5.61 3.77
N PRO A 591 8.05 -5.68 3.28
CA PRO A 591 9.10 -6.46 3.93
C PRO A 591 9.31 -6.08 5.41
N ILE A 592 9.17 -4.80 5.74
CA ILE A 592 9.30 -4.29 7.11
C ILE A 592 8.19 -4.85 7.99
N PHE A 593 6.94 -4.81 7.50
CA PHE A 593 5.79 -5.38 8.20
C PHE A 593 6.00 -6.88 8.48
N TRP A 594 6.37 -7.67 7.47
CA TRP A 594 6.52 -9.12 7.60
C TRP A 594 7.68 -9.52 8.54
N ILE A 595 8.80 -8.79 8.50
CA ILE A 595 9.93 -8.99 9.44
C ILE A 595 9.52 -8.59 10.88
N LEU A 596 8.80 -7.49 11.06
CA LEU A 596 8.29 -7.09 12.36
C LEU A 596 7.27 -8.10 12.90
N LEU A 597 6.40 -8.65 12.06
CA LEU A 597 5.45 -9.70 12.44
C LEU A 597 6.19 -10.94 12.93
N GLY A 598 7.19 -11.42 12.19
CA GLY A 598 8.05 -12.53 12.62
C GLY A 598 8.80 -12.24 13.93
N THR A 599 9.27 -11.01 14.12
CA THR A 599 9.90 -10.54 15.38
C THR A 599 8.89 -10.57 16.53
N GLY A 600 7.67 -10.10 16.31
CA GLY A 600 6.59 -10.09 17.29
C GLY A 600 6.18 -11.50 17.70
N MET A 601 5.99 -12.40 16.73
CA MET A 601 5.70 -13.82 16.97
C MET A 601 6.80 -14.46 17.83
N ALA A 602 8.07 -14.19 17.53
CA ALA A 602 9.20 -14.73 18.29
C ALA A 602 9.22 -14.18 19.72
N THR A 603 8.91 -12.90 19.88
CA THR A 603 8.77 -12.24 21.17
C THR A 603 7.71 -12.93 22.03
N ASN A 604 6.52 -13.16 21.47
CA ASN A 604 5.43 -13.83 22.17
C ASN A 604 5.84 -15.23 22.64
N PHE A 605 6.55 -15.99 21.79
CA PHE A 605 7.07 -17.30 22.16
C PHE A 605 8.04 -17.24 23.35
N ILE A 606 9.00 -16.32 23.32
CA ILE A 606 10.01 -16.17 24.39
C ILE A 606 9.32 -15.81 25.71
N VAL A 607 8.44 -14.80 25.70
CA VAL A 607 7.71 -14.35 26.89
C VAL A 607 6.82 -15.47 27.45
N ALA A 608 6.08 -16.20 26.59
CA ALA A 608 5.25 -17.31 27.02
C ALA A 608 6.09 -18.44 27.68
N LYS A 609 7.27 -18.74 27.13
CA LYS A 609 8.20 -19.72 27.68
C LYS A 609 8.75 -19.29 29.04
N GLU A 610 9.16 -18.03 29.18
CA GLU A 610 9.64 -17.45 30.44
C GLU A 610 8.55 -17.51 31.53
N GLN A 611 7.30 -17.13 31.19
CA GLN A 611 6.19 -17.16 32.13
C GLN A 611 5.82 -18.59 32.56
N LYS A 612 5.80 -19.56 31.63
CA LYS A 612 5.60 -20.97 31.97
C LYS A 612 6.70 -21.50 32.89
N GLY A 613 7.96 -21.18 32.60
CA GLY A 613 9.10 -21.55 33.44
C GLY A 613 9.02 -20.96 34.84
N ALA A 614 8.59 -19.69 34.97
CA ALA A 614 8.39 -19.05 36.27
C ALA A 614 7.26 -19.71 37.07
N ARG A 615 6.12 -20.03 36.43
CA ARG A 615 4.99 -20.74 37.07
C ARG A 615 5.39 -22.13 37.56
N ALA A 616 6.13 -22.89 36.74
CA ALA A 616 6.61 -24.21 37.11
C ALA A 616 7.59 -24.16 38.30
N LYS A 617 8.50 -23.16 38.36
CA LYS A 617 9.38 -22.97 39.51
C LYS A 617 8.60 -22.60 40.78
N MET A 618 7.57 -21.76 40.67
CA MET A 618 6.72 -21.40 41.82
C MET A 618 5.92 -22.59 42.36
N SER A 619 5.45 -23.50 41.50
CA SER A 619 4.71 -24.69 41.94
C SER A 619 5.57 -25.73 42.67
N HIS A 620 6.89 -25.65 42.55
CA HIS A 620 7.86 -26.53 43.22
C HIS A 620 8.57 -25.85 44.40
N ALA A 621 8.27 -24.57 44.68
CA ALA A 621 8.80 -23.87 45.84
C ALA A 621 8.16 -24.47 47.10
N THR A 622 8.90 -25.32 47.80
CA THR A 622 8.42 -25.96 49.03
C THR A 622 8.42 -24.90 50.12
N ILE A 623 7.26 -24.59 50.70
CA ILE A 623 7.21 -23.70 51.86
C ILE A 623 7.62 -24.54 53.07
N ASN A 624 8.67 -24.14 53.77
CA ASN A 624 8.98 -24.73 55.06
C ASN A 624 7.85 -24.39 56.03
N MET A 625 7.02 -25.39 56.39
CA MET A 625 5.83 -25.22 57.22
C MET A 625 6.13 -24.66 58.62
N LYS A 626 7.35 -24.82 59.14
CA LYS A 626 7.77 -24.26 60.44
C LYS A 626 8.20 -22.79 60.35
N THR A 627 8.82 -22.36 59.25
CA THR A 627 9.38 -21.00 59.14
C THR A 627 8.57 -20.08 58.23
N ARG A 628 7.58 -20.62 57.51
CA ARG A 628 6.80 -19.93 56.46
C ARG A 628 7.68 -19.23 55.40
N LYS A 629 8.93 -19.67 55.25
CA LYS A 629 9.84 -19.18 54.21
C LYS A 629 9.87 -20.18 53.04
N HIS A 630 10.01 -19.65 51.83
CA HIS A 630 10.28 -20.45 50.64
C HIS A 630 11.63 -21.15 50.79
N VAL A 631 11.66 -22.47 50.57
CA VAL A 631 12.88 -23.28 50.44
C VAL A 631 13.30 -23.32 48.99
#